data_AF-A0A8S2ZPZ0-F1
#
_entry.id   AF-A0A8S2ZPZ0-F1
#
_cell.length_a   1.000
_cell.length_b   1.000
_cell.length_c   1.000
_cell.angle_alpha   90.00
_cell.angle_beta   90.00
_cell.angle_gamma   90.00
#
_symmetry.space_group_name_H-M   'P 1'
#
loop_
_entity.id
_entity.type
_entity.pdbx_description
1 polymer ?
#
loop_
_entity_poly.entity_id
_entity_poly.type
_entity_poly.pdbx_seq_one_letter_code
_entity_poly.pdbx_strand_id
1 'polypeptide(L)' 'MSSERRIDDLRNLVNGLYNLGQTIGTGHFAVVKLARHVFTQKEVAVKVIDKS' A
#
# COMPACT_ATOMS: atom_id res chain seq x y z
N MET A 1 -8.59 21.85 -4.89
CA MET A 1 -8.03 20.67 -5.59
C MET A 1 -6.58 20.32 -5.17
N SER A 2 -6.16 20.58 -3.92
CA SER A 2 -4.77 20.33 -3.47
C SER A 2 -4.67 19.64 -2.10
N SER A 3 -5.76 19.62 -1.32
CA SER A 3 -5.81 19.06 0.03
C SER A 3 -6.20 17.58 0.09
N GLU A 4 -7.11 17.10 -0.77
CA GLU A 4 -7.59 15.70 -0.75
C GLU A 4 -6.51 14.67 -1.11
N ARG A 5 -5.61 15.00 -2.04
CA ARG A 5 -4.52 14.11 -2.46
C ARG A 5 -3.62 13.69 -1.28
N ARG A 6 -3.35 14.59 -0.33
CA ARG A 6 -2.54 14.29 0.86
C ARG A 6 -3.19 13.27 1.80
N ILE A 7 -4.53 13.24 1.87
CA ILE A 7 -5.23 12.32 2.78
C ILE A 7 -5.25 10.90 2.20
N ASP A 8 -5.43 10.76 0.89
CA ASP A 8 -5.35 9.44 0.25
C ASP A 8 -3.92 8.86 0.27
N ASP A 9 -2.89 9.71 0.17
CA ASP A 9 -1.50 9.27 0.37
C ASP A 9 -1.24 8.76 1.79
N LEU A 10 -1.88 9.34 2.82
CA LEU A 10 -1.81 8.83 4.19
C LEU A 10 -2.57 7.50 4.35
N ARG A 11 -3.65 7.28 3.60
CA ARG A 11 -4.36 5.99 3.55
C ARG A 11 -3.54 4.88 2.91
N ASN A 12 -2.58 5.22 2.05
CA ASN A 12 -1.65 4.27 1.45
C ASN A 12 -0.54 3.81 2.40
N LEU A 13 -0.60 4.18 3.68
CA LEU A 13 0.35 3.77 4.70
C LEU A 13 -0.23 2.64 5.57
N VAL A 14 0.28 1.41 5.45
CA VAL A 14 -0.17 0.26 6.26
C VAL A 14 0.40 0.35 7.68
N ASN A 15 -0.07 1.29 8.49
CA ASN A 15 0.41 1.57 9.87
C ASN A 15 1.70 2.40 9.96
N GLY A 16 2.04 3.21 8.96
CA GLY A 16 3.25 4.03 9.03
C GLY A 16 4.53 3.37 8.50
N LEU A 17 4.51 2.06 8.26
CA LEU A 17 5.72 1.27 7.97
C LEU A 17 5.99 1.08 6.48
N TYR A 18 4.94 1.08 5.66
CA TYR A 18 5.03 0.82 4.23
C TYR A 18 4.28 1.87 3.45
N ASN A 19 4.91 2.41 2.42
CA ASN A 19 4.24 3.22 1.40
C ASN A 19 3.72 2.28 0.31
N LEU A 20 2.41 2.08 0.24
CA LEU A 20 1.77 1.28 -0.79
C LEU A 20 1.77 2.02 -2.12
N GLY A 21 2.20 1.32 -3.15
CA GLY A 21 2.16 1.77 -4.53
C GLY A 21 1.10 1.04 -5.35
N GLN A 22 1.44 0.85 -6.63
CA GLN A 22 0.57 0.23 -7.61
C GLN A 22 0.29 -1.25 -7.29
N THR A 23 -0.86 -1.71 -7.76
CA THR A 23 -1.21 -3.14 -7.75
C THR A 23 -0.34 -3.87 -8.76
N ILE A 24 0.28 -4.96 -8.32
CA ILE A 24 1.12 -5.84 -9.16
C ILE A 24 0.51 -7.24 -9.33
N GLY A 25 -0.58 -7.53 -8.64
CA GLY A 25 -1.32 -8.78 -8.82
C GLY A 25 -2.70 -8.71 -8.20
N THR A 26 -3.64 -9.43 -8.80
CA THR A 26 -4.99 -9.63 -8.28
C THR A 26 -5.26 -11.13 -8.20
N GLY A 27 -5.89 -11.55 -7.13
CA GLY A 27 -6.35 -12.91 -6.93
C GLY A 27 -7.73 -12.89 -6.28
N HIS A 28 -8.39 -14.03 -6.29
CA HIS A 28 -9.76 -14.15 -5.79
C HIS A 28 -9.94 -13.64 -4.35
N PHE A 29 -8.92 -13.86 -3.50
CA PHE A 29 -8.97 -13.54 -2.07
C PHE A 29 -8.05 -12.38 -1.66
N ALA A 30 -7.32 -11.79 -2.60
CA ALA A 30 -6.29 -10.81 -2.25
C ALA A 30 -5.90 -9.90 -3.41
N VAL A 31 -5.42 -8.71 -3.07
CA VAL A 31 -4.74 -7.80 -3.99
C VAL A 31 -3.29 -7.66 -3.54
N VAL A 32 -2.34 -7.79 -4.46
CA VAL A 32 -0.91 -7.61 -4.20
C VAL A 32 -0.48 -6.24 -4.70
N LYS A 33 0.11 -5.43 -3.83
CA LYS A 33 0.67 -4.11 -4.17
C LYS A 33 2.18 -4.10 -4.01
N LEU A 34 2.87 -3.41 -4.91
CA LEU A 34 4.26 -3.03 -4.67
C LEU A 34 4.27 -2.00 -3.54
N ALA A 35 5.22 -2.10 -2.62
CA ALA A 35 5.38 -1.13 -1.55
C ALA A 35 6.85 -0.92 -1.22
N ARG A 36 7.14 0.18 -0.54
CA ARG A 36 8.47 0.46 0.01
C ARG A 36 8.41 0.54 1.52
N HIS A 37 9.23 -0.26 2.19
CA HIS A 37 9.38 -0.16 3.65
C HIS A 37 10.11 1.14 4.00
N VAL A 38 9.50 1.97 4.85
CA VAL A 38 9.92 3.35 5.09
C VAL A 38 11.33 3.43 5.68
N PHE A 39 11.69 2.53 6.61
CA PHE A 39 12.99 2.61 7.29
C PHE A 39 14.13 1.95 6.52
N THR A 40 13.87 0.81 5.89
CA THR A 40 14.92 0.03 5.20
C THR A 40 15.04 0.37 3.73
N GLN A 41 14.12 1.17 3.18
CA GLN A 41 14.02 1.54 1.78
C GLN A 41 13.87 0.35 0.81
N LYS A 42 13.68 -0.87 1.32
CA LYS A 42 13.51 -2.07 0.49
C LYS A 42 12.14 -2.06 -0.18
N GLU A 43 12.13 -2.41 -1.45
CA GLU A 43 10.92 -2.73 -2.20
C GLU A 43 10.42 -4.12 -1.80
N VAL A 44 9.11 -4.22 -1.57
CA VAL A 44 8.43 -5.45 -1.12
C VAL A 44 7.08 -5.58 -1.80
N ALA A 45 6.59 -6.82 -1.91
CA ALA A 45 5.20 -7.09 -2.29
C ALA A 45 4.34 -7.22 -1.02
N VAL A 46 3.22 -6.50 -0.95
CA VAL A 46 2.24 -6.57 0.15
C VAL A 46 0.97 -7.24 -0.37
N LYS A 47 0.62 -8.40 0.20
CA LYS A 47 -0.63 -9.10 -0.09
C LYS A 47 -1.72 -8.62 0.88
N VAL A 48 -2.64 -7.82 0.37
CA VAL A 48 -3.79 -7.27 1.10
C VAL A 48 -4.95 -8.26 1.02
N ILE A 49 -5.49 -8.66 2.17
CA ILE A 49 -6.60 -9.61 2.29
C ILE A 49 -7.72 -8.91 3.06
N ASP A 50 -8.94 -8.98 2.53
CA ASP A 50 -10.13 -8.50 3.23
C ASP A 50 -10.47 -9.46 4.38
N LYS A 51 -10.63 -8.92 5.58
CA LYS A 51 -11.06 -9.66 6.77
C LYS A 51 -12.51 -9.26 7.04
N SER A 52 -13.42 -9.79 6.21
CA SER A 52 -14.85 -9.80 6.53
C SER A 52 -15.14 -10.69 7.73
#